data_AF-A0A1V8TWF8-F1
#
_entry.id   AF-A0A1V8TWF8-F1
#
_cell.length_a   1.000
_cell.length_b   1.000
_cell.length_c   1.000
_cell.angle_alpha   90.00
_cell.angle_beta   90.00
_cell.angle_gamma   90.00
#
_symmetry.space_group_name_H-M   'P 1'
#
loop_
_entity.id
_entity.type
_entity.pdbx_description
1 polymer ?
#
loop_
_entity_poly.entity_id
_entity_poly.type
_entity_poly.pdbx_seq_one_letter_code
_entity_poly.pdbx_strand_id
1 'polypeptide(L)'
;MAVGKNKRLSKGKKGLKKRTDPFAKKDWFSVKAPSTFAVRDVGKTLVNRTTGLKNANDSLKGRIFEASLADLQKDEDHSFRKIKLRVDEVQGKNCLTNFHGLDITSDKLRSLVRKWQSLIEANVVVKTTDDYLLRLFCIAFTQRRPNQIKKATYARASQIRAIRKKMKDIMQKEAQSCTLSQLVTKLIPEVIGREIQKSTQGIYPLQHVHVRKVKLLKAPKFDLGNLLSLHGESDTNEAGQKVEREFKETVLEEVPCLSKNSSLAASMAPKTLNFITGNANKLAEVQAILTSTPVQLKSQALDVVEIQGTIEEISRDKARRAVDEVKGPVLVEDTCLCFDAFDELPGPYVKWFLKALGVQQFHKLLAGFEDKSAQAGKIVEARGPTSFGWDACFEYEGQTYAEMPKAEKNQISHRGKALAKLVEWLSKEA
;
A
#
# COMPACT_ATOMS: atom_id res chain seq x y z
N MET A 1 -46.27 12.54 90.75
CA MET A 1 -45.59 11.25 90.48
C MET A 1 -45.81 10.87 89.01
N ALA A 2 -44.74 10.38 88.37
CA ALA A 2 -44.62 9.64 87.08
C ALA A 2 -45.33 10.25 85.84
N VAL A 3 -44.64 10.87 84.86
CA VAL A 3 -43.60 10.37 83.93
C VAL A 3 -43.98 9.04 83.23
N GLY A 4 -44.60 9.16 82.05
CA GLY A 4 -44.76 8.09 81.06
C GLY A 4 -44.42 8.61 79.66
N LYS A 5 -43.14 8.50 79.28
CA LYS A 5 -42.58 8.96 78.00
C LYS A 5 -43.09 8.12 76.83
N ASN A 6 -43.98 8.66 75.99
CA ASN A 6 -44.10 8.17 74.62
C ASN A 6 -42.86 8.60 73.84
N LYS A 7 -41.94 7.66 73.62
CA LYS A 7 -40.78 7.81 72.74
C LYS A 7 -41.29 8.18 71.34
N ARG A 8 -41.19 9.47 70.99
CA ARG A 8 -41.10 9.91 69.60
C ARG A 8 -40.02 9.06 68.94
N LEU A 9 -40.40 8.17 68.01
CA LEU A 9 -39.49 7.60 67.04
C LEU A 9 -38.74 8.79 66.43
N SER A 10 -37.46 8.91 66.78
CA SER A 10 -36.60 9.92 66.19
C SER A 10 -36.66 9.67 64.68
N LYS A 11 -37.10 10.66 63.91
CA LYS A 11 -36.85 10.69 62.47
C LYS A 11 -35.35 10.51 62.33
N GLY A 12 -34.92 9.30 61.99
CA GLY A 12 -33.52 8.97 61.80
C GLY A 12 -32.93 10.04 60.90
N LYS A 13 -31.84 10.67 61.36
CA LYS A 13 -31.02 11.58 60.55
C LYS A 13 -30.95 10.95 59.15
N LYS A 14 -31.53 11.60 58.14
CA LYS A 14 -31.30 11.23 56.73
C LYS A 14 -29.78 11.15 56.60
N GLY A 15 -29.25 9.93 56.52
CA GLY A 15 -27.81 9.71 56.54
C GLY A 15 -27.21 10.59 55.46
N LEU A 16 -26.24 11.44 55.84
CA LEU A 16 -25.38 12.08 54.86
C LEU A 16 -24.89 10.95 53.95
N LYS A 17 -25.26 10.98 52.66
CA LYS A 17 -24.74 10.00 51.69
C LYS A 17 -23.22 9.99 51.85
N LYS A 18 -22.66 8.85 52.26
CA LYS A 18 -21.20 8.69 52.41
C LYS A 18 -20.57 9.19 51.11
N ARG A 19 -19.70 10.19 51.21
CA ARG A 19 -18.98 10.76 50.08
C ARG A 19 -18.05 9.67 49.52
N THR A 20 -18.48 9.02 48.45
CA THR A 20 -17.70 7.96 47.78
C THR A 20 -16.59 8.60 46.96
N ASP A 21 -15.40 7.99 46.96
CA ASP A 21 -14.29 8.40 46.10
C ASP A 21 -14.73 8.41 44.62
N PRO A 22 -14.54 9.52 43.87
CA PRO A 22 -14.78 9.58 42.44
C PRO A 22 -14.09 8.47 41.63
N PHE A 23 -12.89 8.02 42.01
CA PHE A 23 -12.16 6.97 41.28
C PHE A 23 -12.81 5.59 41.41
N ALA A 24 -13.54 5.32 42.50
CA ALA A 24 -14.26 4.06 42.67
C ALA A 24 -15.37 3.85 41.62
N LYS A 25 -15.78 4.93 40.93
CA LYS A 25 -16.81 4.91 39.88
C LYS A 25 -16.23 4.90 38.47
N LYS A 26 -14.91 4.78 38.32
CA LYS A 26 -14.24 4.87 37.01
C LYS A 26 -13.64 3.53 36.62
N ASP A 27 -13.70 3.25 35.32
CA ASP A 27 -13.04 2.12 34.70
C ASP A 27 -11.89 2.63 33.81
N TRP A 28 -10.82 1.82 33.75
CA TRP A 28 -9.61 2.12 32.99
C TRP A 28 -9.63 1.41 31.64
N PHE A 29 -9.23 2.15 30.61
CA PHE A 29 -9.14 1.72 29.22
C PHE A 29 -7.74 2.00 28.68
N SER A 30 -7.25 1.11 27.81
CA SER A 30 -5.96 1.24 27.13
C SER A 30 -6.19 1.82 25.73
N VAL A 31 -5.41 2.83 25.34
CA VAL A 31 -5.50 3.46 24.02
C VAL A 31 -4.52 2.78 23.07
N LYS A 32 -5.04 2.19 21.99
CA LYS A 32 -4.27 1.45 21.00
C LYS A 32 -4.13 2.26 19.71
N ALA A 33 -2.89 2.42 19.24
CA ALA A 33 -2.54 3.01 17.96
C ALA A 33 -2.65 1.97 16.82
N PRO A 34 -2.93 2.42 15.58
CA PRO A 34 -2.89 1.57 14.39
C PRO A 34 -1.53 0.89 14.19
N SER A 35 -1.52 -0.22 13.45
CA SER A 35 -0.34 -1.00 13.07
C SER A 35 0.68 -0.23 12.22
N THR A 36 0.31 0.95 11.69
CA THR A 36 1.24 1.85 10.99
C THR A 36 2.34 2.40 11.90
N PHE A 37 2.14 2.37 13.23
CA PHE A 37 3.11 2.80 14.23
C PHE A 37 3.77 1.59 14.88
N ALA A 38 5.07 1.70 15.20
CA ALA A 38 5.81 0.61 15.83
C ALA A 38 5.28 0.26 17.24
N VAL A 39 4.86 1.26 18.01
CA VAL A 39 4.30 1.10 19.35
C VAL A 39 2.79 1.24 19.30
N ARG A 40 2.09 0.14 19.61
CA ARG A 40 0.63 0.12 19.66
C ARG A 40 0.07 0.69 20.95
N ASP A 41 0.76 0.55 22.07
CA ASP A 41 0.31 1.06 23.36
C ASP A 41 0.65 2.53 23.54
N VAL A 42 -0.36 3.40 23.39
CA VAL A 42 -0.18 4.86 23.49
C VAL A 42 -0.30 5.33 24.94
N GLY A 43 -1.22 4.73 25.70
CA GLY A 43 -1.46 5.12 27.08
C GLY A 43 -2.76 4.58 27.65
N LYS A 44 -3.20 5.17 28.77
CA LYS A 44 -4.42 4.77 29.48
C LYS A 44 -5.35 5.97 29.64
N THR A 45 -6.65 5.72 29.59
CA THR A 45 -7.70 6.70 29.86
C THR A 45 -8.72 6.12 30.83
N LEU A 46 -9.44 7.00 31.52
CA LEU A 46 -10.42 6.64 32.53
C LEU A 46 -11.75 7.32 32.22
N VAL A 47 -12.83 6.56 32.39
CA VAL A 47 -14.20 7.02 32.17
C VAL A 47 -15.09 6.48 33.27
N ASN A 48 -16.19 7.19 33.55
CA ASN A 48 -17.18 6.71 34.50
C ASN A 48 -17.74 5.36 34.01
N ARG A 49 -17.89 4.41 34.94
CA ARG A 49 -18.52 3.12 34.68
C ARG A 49 -19.91 3.33 34.09
N THR A 50 -20.27 2.46 33.16
CA THR A 50 -21.60 2.40 32.58
C THR A 50 -22.65 2.30 33.69
N THR A 51 -23.58 3.25 33.73
CA THR A 51 -24.65 3.31 34.73
C THR A 51 -25.96 3.70 34.06
N GLY A 52 -26.94 2.78 34.12
CA GLY A 52 -28.24 2.95 33.46
C GLY A 52 -28.08 3.18 31.95
N LEU A 53 -28.60 4.32 31.46
CA LEU A 53 -28.58 4.70 30.05
C LEU A 53 -27.27 5.36 29.59
N LYS A 54 -26.32 5.63 30.51
CA LYS A 54 -25.04 6.28 30.17
C LYS A 54 -23.97 5.22 30.00
N ASN A 55 -23.61 4.95 28.74
CA ASN A 55 -22.55 4.01 28.40
C ASN A 55 -21.16 4.68 28.45
N ALA A 56 -20.19 3.97 29.02
CA ALA A 56 -18.79 4.39 29.04
C ALA A 56 -18.20 4.46 27.63
N ASN A 57 -18.57 3.53 26.74
CA ASN A 57 -18.03 3.44 25.38
C ASN A 57 -18.40 4.67 24.55
N ASP A 58 -19.64 5.16 24.64
CA ASP A 58 -20.10 6.34 23.91
C ASP A 58 -19.35 7.61 24.36
N SER A 59 -18.94 7.65 25.62
CA SER A 59 -18.15 8.75 26.17
C SER A 59 -16.68 8.71 25.75
N LEU A 60 -16.18 7.55 25.29
CA LEU A 60 -14.82 7.34 24.80
C LEU A 60 -14.69 7.62 23.31
N LYS A 61 -15.68 7.19 22.52
CA LYS A 61 -15.71 7.43 21.07
C LYS A 61 -15.65 8.92 20.77
N GLY A 62 -14.88 9.29 19.75
CA GLY A 62 -14.66 10.68 19.34
C GLY A 62 -13.64 11.46 20.18
N ARG A 63 -13.11 10.92 21.30
CA ARG A 63 -11.98 11.55 22.00
C ARG A 63 -10.75 11.53 21.12
N ILE A 64 -9.98 12.62 21.19
CA ILE A 64 -8.72 12.78 20.46
C ILE A 64 -7.58 12.75 21.47
N PHE A 65 -6.65 11.82 21.28
CA PHE A 65 -5.41 11.71 22.01
C PHE A 65 -4.28 12.30 21.20
N GLU A 66 -3.41 13.08 21.85
CA GLU A 66 -2.20 13.63 21.24
C GLU A 66 -1.00 12.89 21.83
N ALA A 67 -0.17 12.31 20.97
CA ALA A 67 1.05 11.61 21.35
C ALA A 67 2.23 12.11 20.50
N SER A 68 3.44 12.05 21.05
CA SER A 68 4.66 12.33 20.29
C SER A 68 4.89 11.21 19.28
N LEU A 69 5.33 11.55 18.07
CA LEU A 69 5.72 10.55 17.09
C LEU A 69 6.95 9.75 17.55
N ALA A 70 7.83 10.36 18.34
CA ALA A 70 8.97 9.66 18.92
C ALA A 70 8.54 8.49 19.82
N ASP A 71 7.50 8.68 20.63
CA ASP A 71 7.00 7.62 21.52
C ASP A 71 6.34 6.49 20.72
N LEU A 72 5.70 6.83 19.60
CA LEU A 72 5.03 5.86 18.72
C LEU A 72 6.00 5.07 17.83
N GLN A 73 7.17 5.64 17.51
CA GLN A 73 8.15 5.03 16.59
C GLN A 73 9.44 4.57 17.28
N LYS A 74 9.65 4.93 18.55
CA LYS A 74 10.91 4.76 19.30
C LYS A 74 12.11 5.45 18.62
N ASP A 75 11.87 6.62 18.02
CA ASP A 75 12.89 7.40 17.34
C ASP A 75 12.83 8.87 17.79
N GLU A 76 13.90 9.34 18.43
CA GLU A 76 13.97 10.67 19.03
C GLU A 76 14.02 11.81 18.00
N ASP A 77 14.46 11.54 16.77
CA ASP A 77 14.54 12.53 15.70
C ASP A 77 13.15 13.11 15.35
N HIS A 78 12.10 12.36 15.67
CA HIS A 78 10.71 12.71 15.42
C HIS A 78 9.97 13.30 16.63
N SER A 79 10.68 13.64 17.71
CA SER A 79 10.13 14.17 18.97
C SER A 79 9.29 15.45 18.82
N PHE A 80 9.58 16.28 17.83
CA PHE A 80 8.86 17.53 17.59
C PHE A 80 7.50 17.35 16.89
N ARG A 81 7.15 16.13 16.48
CA ARG A 81 5.92 15.85 15.75
C ARG A 81 4.90 15.25 16.69
N LYS A 82 3.68 15.78 16.65
CA LYS A 82 2.57 15.32 17.45
C LYS A 82 1.51 14.71 16.57
N ILE A 83 1.15 13.47 16.85
CA ILE A 83 0.09 12.74 16.16
C ILE A 83 -1.18 12.82 16.99
N LYS A 84 -2.29 13.12 16.32
CA LYS A 84 -3.63 13.13 16.89
C LYS A 84 -4.36 11.87 16.46
N LEU A 85 -4.75 11.07 17.43
CA LEU A 85 -5.44 9.79 17.26
C LEU A 85 -6.85 9.92 17.83
N ARG A 86 -7.88 9.70 17.00
CA ARG A 86 -9.28 9.73 17.43
C ARG A 86 -9.74 8.30 17.75
N VAL A 87 -10.44 8.10 18.85
CA VAL A 87 -11.09 6.81 19.14
C VAL A 87 -12.31 6.66 18.25
N ASP A 88 -12.31 5.65 17.39
CA ASP A 88 -13.44 5.34 16.53
C ASP A 88 -14.29 4.21 17.15
N GLU A 89 -13.65 3.19 17.72
CA GLU A 89 -14.32 2.05 18.35
C GLU A 89 -13.66 1.64 19.68
N VAL A 90 -14.42 0.99 20.56
CA VAL A 90 -13.92 0.45 21.84
C VAL A 90 -14.23 -1.05 21.88
N GLN A 91 -13.20 -1.88 22.02
CA GLN A 91 -13.31 -3.33 22.14
C GLN A 91 -12.85 -3.77 23.53
N GLY A 92 -13.79 -4.26 24.34
CA GLY A 92 -13.53 -4.58 25.74
C GLY A 92 -12.98 -3.36 26.49
N LYS A 93 -11.70 -3.42 26.90
CA LYS A 93 -10.99 -2.30 27.55
C LYS A 93 -10.00 -1.58 26.61
N ASN A 94 -9.95 -1.94 25.34
CA ASN A 94 -9.07 -1.33 24.35
C ASN A 94 -9.84 -0.30 23.52
N CYS A 95 -9.30 0.92 23.42
CA CYS A 95 -9.80 1.96 22.53
C CYS A 95 -9.01 1.89 21.22
N LEU A 96 -9.67 1.50 20.13
CA LEU A 96 -9.07 1.47 18.81
C LEU A 96 -9.12 2.86 18.20
N THR A 97 -7.94 3.38 17.85
CA THR A 97 -7.82 4.74 17.32
C THR A 97 -7.52 4.78 15.84
N ASN A 98 -7.88 5.87 15.20
CA ASN A 98 -7.56 6.18 13.82
C ASN A 98 -6.84 7.54 13.74
N PHE A 99 -6.09 7.76 12.67
CA PHE A 99 -5.38 9.02 12.47
C PHE A 99 -6.37 10.18 12.25
N HIS A 100 -6.22 11.25 13.03
CA HIS A 100 -7.05 12.45 12.96
C HIS A 100 -6.27 13.69 12.51
N GLY A 101 -4.98 13.75 12.80
CA GLY A 101 -4.18 14.89 12.39
C GLY A 101 -2.73 14.82 12.86
N LEU A 102 -1.97 15.78 12.39
CA LEU A 102 -0.56 15.95 12.72
C LEU A 102 -0.29 17.42 13.00
N ASP A 103 0.50 17.71 14.02
CA ASP A 103 0.98 19.06 14.33
C ASP A 103 2.47 19.01 14.68
N ILE A 104 3.15 20.15 14.59
CA ILE A 104 4.52 20.31 15.08
C ILE A 104 4.50 21.06 16.42
N THR A 105 5.42 20.74 17.31
CA THR A 105 5.61 21.45 18.58
C THR A 105 5.95 22.93 18.37
N SER A 106 5.55 23.78 19.31
CA SER A 106 5.75 25.22 19.18
C SER A 106 7.23 25.62 19.24
N ASP A 107 8.03 24.93 20.05
CA ASP A 107 9.48 25.10 20.19
C ASP A 107 10.20 24.82 18.86
N LYS A 108 9.88 23.72 18.17
CA LYS A 108 10.47 23.42 16.87
C LYS A 108 10.10 24.48 15.84
N LEU A 109 8.84 24.89 15.74
CA LEU A 109 8.45 25.97 14.82
C LEU A 109 9.19 27.28 15.12
N ARG A 110 9.28 27.68 16.39
CA ARG A 110 9.97 28.91 16.81
C ARG A 110 11.49 28.85 16.54
N SER A 111 12.12 27.68 16.66
CA SER A 111 13.56 27.52 16.39
C SER A 111 13.92 27.55 14.89
N LEU A 112 12.98 27.12 14.02
CA LEU A 112 13.16 27.15 12.56
C LEU A 112 13.00 28.56 11.98
N VAL A 113 12.08 29.36 12.54
CA VAL A 113 11.82 30.73 12.07
C VAL A 113 12.92 31.68 12.53
N ARG A 114 13.96 31.82 11.69
CA ARG A 114 15.08 32.75 11.89
C ARG A 114 15.00 33.95 10.94
N LYS A 115 15.65 35.06 11.31
CA LYS A 115 15.84 36.24 10.45
C LYS A 115 16.77 35.93 9.26
N TRP A 116 16.76 36.79 8.24
CA TRP A 116 17.67 36.75 7.08
C TRP A 116 17.45 35.61 6.07
N GLN A 117 16.31 34.96 6.12
CA GLN A 117 15.86 33.94 5.17
C GLN A 117 14.38 34.14 4.85
N SER A 118 13.92 33.68 3.69
CA SER A 118 12.49 33.71 3.36
C SER A 118 11.77 32.51 3.96
N LEU A 119 10.66 32.76 4.65
CA LEU A 119 9.68 31.73 5.00
C LEU A 119 8.71 31.57 3.83
N ILE A 120 8.48 30.32 3.42
CA ILE A 120 7.50 29.99 2.40
C ILE A 120 6.55 28.91 2.92
N GLU A 121 5.28 29.29 2.96
CA GLU A 121 4.16 28.45 3.37
C GLU A 121 3.30 28.08 2.16
N ALA A 122 2.79 26.86 2.17
CA ALA A 122 1.81 26.36 1.22
C ALA A 122 0.78 25.48 1.94
N ASN A 123 -0.46 25.52 1.48
CA ASN A 123 -1.53 24.68 1.97
C ASN A 123 -2.36 24.15 0.79
N VAL A 124 -2.86 22.93 0.95
CA VAL A 124 -3.74 22.29 -0.03
C VAL A 124 -4.82 21.50 0.69
N VAL A 125 -6.01 21.48 0.11
CA VAL A 125 -7.11 20.60 0.51
C VAL A 125 -7.16 19.47 -0.50
N VAL A 126 -7.09 18.23 -0.03
CA VAL A 126 -7.00 17.05 -0.87
C VAL A 126 -7.92 15.97 -0.32
N LYS A 127 -8.53 15.22 -1.23
CA LYS A 127 -9.34 14.05 -0.93
C LYS A 127 -8.48 12.81 -1.19
N THR A 128 -8.34 11.93 -0.21
CA THR A 128 -7.63 10.64 -0.35
C THR A 128 -8.50 9.64 -1.11
N THR A 129 -7.94 8.47 -1.45
CA THR A 129 -8.69 7.37 -2.08
C THR A 129 -9.85 6.88 -1.20
N ASP A 130 -9.66 6.86 0.12
CA ASP A 130 -10.69 6.38 1.08
C ASP A 130 -11.66 7.50 1.49
N ASP A 131 -11.83 8.52 0.65
CA ASP A 131 -12.78 9.62 0.85
C ASP A 131 -12.55 10.54 2.08
N TYR A 132 -11.38 10.50 2.70
CA TYR A 132 -11.00 11.50 3.71
C TYR A 132 -10.64 12.83 3.05
N LEU A 133 -11.25 13.92 3.52
CA LEU A 133 -10.90 15.27 3.11
C LEU A 133 -9.90 15.87 4.10
N LEU A 134 -8.67 16.06 3.66
CA LEU A 134 -7.56 16.54 4.47
C LEU A 134 -7.11 17.94 4.03
N ARG A 135 -6.67 18.76 4.98
CA ARG A 135 -5.92 19.99 4.71
C ARG A 135 -4.50 19.85 5.21
N LEU A 136 -3.57 19.81 4.26
CA LEU A 136 -2.14 19.71 4.49
C LEU A 136 -1.53 21.12 4.49
N PHE A 137 -0.62 21.39 5.41
CA PHE A 137 0.17 22.61 5.49
C PHE A 137 1.65 22.26 5.45
N CYS A 138 2.39 22.87 4.53
CA CYS A 138 3.83 22.74 4.43
C CYS A 138 4.52 24.08 4.70
N ILE A 139 5.67 23.99 5.34
CA ILE A 139 6.58 25.12 5.60
C ILE A 139 7.96 24.78 5.03
N ALA A 140 8.62 25.78 4.47
CA ALA A 140 9.99 25.68 3.96
C ALA A 140 10.73 26.99 4.18
N PHE A 141 12.05 26.91 4.27
CA PHE A 141 12.93 28.07 4.38
C PHE A 141 13.98 28.03 3.28
N THR A 142 14.41 29.19 2.81
CA THR A 142 15.51 29.29 1.84
C THR A 142 16.85 28.86 2.45
N GLN A 143 17.58 28.00 1.75
CA GLN A 143 18.90 27.53 2.17
C GLN A 143 20.00 28.46 1.68
N ARG A 144 20.96 28.76 2.56
CA ARG A 144 22.18 29.52 2.20
C ARG A 144 23.10 28.65 1.34
N ARG A 145 23.63 29.21 0.25
CA ARG A 145 24.58 28.49 -0.61
C ARG A 145 25.98 28.47 0.03
N PRO A 146 26.78 27.41 -0.23
CA PRO A 146 28.21 27.45 0.09
C PRO A 146 28.84 28.69 -0.56
N ASN A 147 29.70 29.39 0.18
CA ASN A 147 30.42 30.60 -0.28
C ASN A 147 29.55 31.85 -0.56
N GLN A 148 28.32 31.91 -0.05
CA GLN A 148 27.49 33.10 -0.19
C GLN A 148 27.98 34.26 0.71
N ILE A 149 28.42 35.36 0.09
CA ILE A 149 28.91 36.58 0.77
C ILE A 149 27.76 37.31 1.49
N LYS A 150 26.60 37.43 0.85
CA LYS A 150 25.43 38.12 1.43
C LYS A 150 24.96 37.41 2.71
N LYS A 151 24.75 38.20 3.77
CA LYS A 151 24.19 37.71 5.05
C LYS A 151 22.76 37.19 4.90
N ALA A 152 21.98 37.80 4.01
CA ALA A 152 20.59 37.43 3.77
C ALA A 152 20.44 36.56 2.52
N THR A 153 19.49 35.64 2.60
CA THR A 153 19.18 34.65 1.56
C THR A 153 17.69 34.74 1.24
N TYR A 154 17.27 35.84 0.60
CA TYR A 154 15.87 36.03 0.24
C TYR A 154 15.59 35.55 -1.19
N ALA A 155 14.49 34.80 -1.35
CA ALA A 155 13.96 34.46 -2.67
C ALA A 155 13.10 35.60 -3.22
N ARG A 156 13.12 35.83 -4.54
CA ARG A 156 12.25 36.82 -5.18
C ARG A 156 10.78 36.39 -5.08
N ALA A 157 9.85 37.35 -5.09
CA ALA A 157 8.42 37.07 -5.00
C ALA A 157 7.92 36.10 -6.10
N SER A 158 8.44 36.23 -7.32
CA SER A 158 8.14 35.31 -8.44
C SER A 158 8.62 33.88 -8.16
N GLN A 159 9.82 33.72 -7.60
CA GLN A 159 10.37 32.41 -7.20
C GLN A 159 9.53 31.79 -6.08
N ILE A 160 9.11 32.58 -5.08
CA ILE A 160 8.24 32.11 -3.99
C ILE A 160 6.89 31.60 -4.55
N ARG A 161 6.29 32.31 -5.51
CA ARG A 161 5.04 31.86 -6.17
C ARG A 161 5.25 30.54 -6.92
N ALA A 162 6.35 30.41 -7.67
CA ALA A 162 6.69 29.18 -8.39
C ALA A 162 6.94 28.00 -7.44
N ILE A 163 7.64 28.22 -6.33
CA ILE A 163 7.87 27.21 -5.29
C ILE A 163 6.55 26.79 -4.64
N ARG A 164 5.69 27.74 -4.26
CA ARG A 164 4.37 27.44 -3.68
C ARG A 164 3.49 26.62 -4.61
N LYS A 165 3.54 26.89 -5.92
CA LYS A 165 2.83 26.09 -6.93
C LYS A 165 3.34 24.64 -6.91
N LYS A 166 4.65 24.43 -7.05
CA LYS A 166 5.26 23.08 -6.98
C LYS A 166 4.96 22.36 -5.65
N MET A 167 4.99 23.05 -4.52
CA MET A 167 4.65 22.48 -3.22
C MET A 167 3.21 21.94 -3.20
N LYS A 168 2.25 22.74 -3.68
CA LYS A 168 0.84 22.34 -3.74
C LYS A 168 0.65 21.15 -4.68
N ASP A 169 1.27 21.18 -5.85
CA ASP A 169 1.14 20.14 -6.86
C ASP A 169 1.67 18.79 -6.33
N ILE A 170 2.84 18.77 -5.69
CA ILE A 170 3.43 17.55 -5.09
C ILE A 170 2.56 17.05 -3.93
N MET A 171 2.15 17.93 -3.02
CA MET A 171 1.29 17.54 -1.89
C MET A 171 -0.04 16.98 -2.36
N GLN A 172 -0.63 17.54 -3.43
CA GLN A 172 -1.87 17.06 -4.01
C GLN A 172 -1.67 15.69 -4.65
N LYS A 173 -0.63 15.54 -5.49
CA LYS A 173 -0.31 14.30 -6.18
C LYS A 173 -0.10 13.14 -5.20
N GLU A 174 0.75 13.36 -4.19
CA GLU A 174 1.10 12.32 -3.22
C GLU A 174 -0.07 11.92 -2.32
N ALA A 175 -0.94 12.86 -1.94
CA ALA A 175 -2.06 12.57 -1.06
C ALA A 175 -3.31 12.06 -1.78
N GLN A 176 -3.53 12.44 -3.04
CA GLN A 176 -4.69 11.98 -3.82
C GLN A 176 -4.54 10.51 -4.25
N SER A 177 -3.31 10.04 -4.47
CA SER A 177 -3.05 8.67 -4.91
C SER A 177 -3.03 7.63 -3.78
N CYS A 178 -3.10 8.06 -2.51
CA CYS A 178 -2.87 7.20 -1.36
C CYS A 178 -4.12 7.07 -0.48
N THR A 179 -4.21 5.93 0.20
CA THR A 179 -5.12 5.74 1.35
C THR A 179 -4.67 6.58 2.53
N LEU A 180 -5.54 6.78 3.53
CA LEU A 180 -5.15 7.54 4.74
C LEU A 180 -3.96 6.88 5.45
N SER A 181 -3.97 5.55 5.52
CA SER A 181 -2.91 4.74 6.12
C SER A 181 -1.58 4.92 5.39
N GLN A 182 -1.60 4.77 4.06
CA GLN A 182 -0.40 4.97 3.21
C GLN A 182 0.14 6.40 3.31
N LEU A 183 -0.74 7.40 3.39
CA LEU A 183 -0.33 8.79 3.57
C LEU A 183 0.40 8.98 4.91
N VAL A 184 -0.09 8.37 6.00
CA VAL A 184 0.59 8.40 7.31
C VAL A 184 1.97 7.75 7.20
N THR A 185 2.10 6.60 6.54
CA THR A 185 3.39 5.93 6.30
C THR A 185 4.37 6.81 5.52
N LYS A 186 3.90 7.66 4.59
CA LYS A 186 4.74 8.65 3.89
C LYS A 186 5.09 9.86 4.76
N LEU A 187 4.20 10.26 5.66
CA LEU A 187 4.39 11.41 6.55
C LEU A 187 5.47 11.16 7.59
N ILE A 188 5.55 9.95 8.17
CA ILE A 188 6.52 9.57 9.22
C ILE A 188 7.98 9.85 8.77
N PRO A 189 8.50 9.24 7.69
CA PRO A 189 9.87 9.47 7.18
C PRO A 189 10.06 10.80 6.41
N GLU A 190 9.06 11.69 6.39
CA GLU A 190 9.08 12.98 5.69
C GLU A 190 9.30 12.90 4.16
N VAL A 191 8.79 11.86 3.49
CA VAL A 191 8.99 11.64 2.03
C VAL A 191 8.54 12.87 1.21
N ILE A 192 7.36 13.41 1.54
CA ILE A 192 6.80 14.60 0.87
C ILE A 192 7.74 15.82 0.99
N GLY A 193 8.39 15.98 2.15
CA GLY A 193 9.33 17.09 2.37
C GLY A 193 10.57 16.98 1.49
N ARG A 194 11.14 15.77 1.40
CA ARG A 194 12.32 15.48 0.57
C ARG A 194 12.02 15.65 -0.92
N GLU A 195 10.86 15.21 -1.38
CA GLU A 195 10.46 15.36 -2.78
C GLU A 195 10.25 16.82 -3.18
N ILE A 196 9.63 17.62 -2.29
CA ILE A 196 9.51 19.07 -2.48
C ILE A 196 10.90 19.70 -2.58
N GLN A 197 11.83 19.33 -1.69
CA GLN A 197 13.19 19.87 -1.70
C GLN A 197 13.91 19.57 -3.02
N LYS A 198 13.84 18.33 -3.51
CA LYS A 198 14.45 17.91 -4.79
C LYS A 198 13.84 18.67 -5.98
N SER A 199 12.51 18.77 -6.03
CA SER A 199 11.80 19.40 -7.14
C SER A 199 11.93 20.92 -7.21
N THR A 200 12.23 21.57 -6.08
CA THR A 200 12.39 23.03 -5.97
C THR A 200 13.83 23.51 -6.11
N GLN A 201 14.82 22.60 -6.04
CA GLN A 201 16.24 22.90 -6.12
C GLN A 201 16.63 23.72 -7.37
N GLY A 202 15.98 23.47 -8.51
CA GLY A 202 16.20 24.23 -9.76
C GLY A 202 15.69 25.67 -9.74
N ILE A 203 14.76 26.02 -8.83
CA ILE A 203 14.26 27.39 -8.65
C ILE A 203 15.08 28.12 -7.59
N TYR A 204 15.13 27.53 -6.39
CA TYR A 204 15.87 28.04 -5.25
C TYR A 204 16.09 26.90 -4.23
N PRO A 205 17.30 26.74 -3.66
CA PRO A 205 17.54 25.69 -2.68
C PRO A 205 16.77 25.95 -1.37
N LEU A 206 16.12 24.92 -0.85
CA LEU A 206 15.32 24.97 0.37
C LEU A 206 15.92 24.08 1.46
N GLN A 207 15.66 24.45 2.71
CA GLN A 207 15.97 23.70 3.92
C GLN A 207 14.74 23.62 4.83
N HIS A 208 14.73 22.62 5.73
CA HIS A 208 13.66 22.40 6.71
C HIS A 208 12.27 22.39 6.08
N VAL A 209 12.11 21.57 5.03
CA VAL A 209 10.84 21.40 4.33
C VAL A 209 10.03 20.35 5.09
N HIS A 210 9.03 20.80 5.86
CA HIS A 210 8.21 19.92 6.68
C HIS A 210 6.72 20.10 6.38
N VAL A 211 5.97 18.99 6.49
CA VAL A 211 4.52 19.05 6.65
C VAL A 211 4.23 19.52 8.06
N ARG A 212 3.97 20.82 8.21
CA ARG A 212 3.74 21.49 9.49
C ARG A 212 2.49 20.98 10.19
N LYS A 213 1.42 20.76 9.42
CA LYS A 213 0.12 20.43 9.99
C LYS A 213 -0.72 19.65 9.01
N VAL A 214 -1.47 18.67 9.53
CA VAL A 214 -2.51 17.95 8.79
C VAL A 214 -3.80 18.06 9.59
N LYS A 215 -4.86 18.53 8.95
CA LYS A 215 -6.20 18.61 9.54
C LYS A 215 -7.17 17.71 8.77
N LEU A 216 -7.88 16.84 9.47
CA LEU A 216 -9.08 16.19 8.95
C LEU A 216 -10.21 17.23 8.86
N LEU A 217 -10.76 17.44 7.68
CA LEU A 217 -11.94 18.31 7.48
C LEU A 217 -13.21 17.49 7.46
N LYS A 218 -13.21 16.37 6.73
CA LYS A 218 -14.35 15.48 6.59
C LYS A 218 -13.85 14.03 6.61
N ALA A 219 -14.49 13.21 7.43
CA ALA A 219 -14.31 11.77 7.43
C ALA A 219 -15.39 11.11 6.55
N PRO A 220 -15.08 9.98 5.90
CA PRO A 220 -16.09 9.13 5.26
C PRO A 220 -17.01 8.51 6.30
N LYS A 221 -18.02 7.76 5.83
CA LYS A 221 -18.87 6.95 6.71
C LYS A 221 -17.99 5.96 7.47
N PHE A 222 -18.30 5.77 8.76
CA PHE A 222 -17.58 4.83 9.59
C PHE A 222 -17.72 3.41 9.04
N ASP A 223 -16.59 2.74 8.87
CA ASP A 223 -16.50 1.34 8.48
C ASP A 223 -15.64 0.59 9.51
N LEU A 224 -16.26 -0.39 10.17
CA LEU A 224 -15.63 -1.23 11.18
C LEU A 224 -14.57 -2.15 10.56
N GLY A 225 -14.79 -2.65 9.33
CA GLY A 225 -13.86 -3.56 8.67
C GLY A 225 -12.51 -2.90 8.41
N ASN A 226 -12.53 -1.71 7.82
CA ASN A 226 -11.31 -0.92 7.61
C ASN A 226 -10.58 -0.64 8.95
N LEU A 227 -11.31 -0.23 10.00
CA LEU A 227 -10.70 0.02 11.31
C LEU A 227 -10.03 -1.25 11.88
N LEU A 228 -10.68 -2.41 11.79
CA LEU A 228 -10.10 -3.65 12.32
C LEU A 228 -8.85 -4.07 11.56
N SER A 229 -8.85 -3.90 10.24
CA SER A 229 -7.69 -4.16 9.40
C SER A 229 -6.47 -3.32 9.82
N LEU A 230 -6.69 -2.07 10.24
CA LEU A 230 -5.65 -1.17 10.75
C LEU A 230 -5.07 -1.59 12.10
N HIS A 231 -5.81 -2.36 12.89
CA HIS A 231 -5.35 -2.83 14.20
C HIS A 231 -4.88 -4.28 14.17
N GLY A 232 -5.09 -5.01 13.07
CA GLY A 232 -4.64 -6.40 12.94
C GLY A 232 -5.19 -7.34 14.03
N GLU A 233 -6.18 -6.90 14.82
CA GLU A 233 -6.85 -7.73 15.83
C GLU A 233 -7.93 -8.54 15.11
N SER A 234 -7.48 -9.58 14.42
CA SER A 234 -8.24 -10.81 14.17
C SER A 234 -7.59 -11.97 14.93
N ASP A 235 -7.20 -11.73 16.18
CA ASP A 235 -6.78 -12.78 17.12
C ASP A 235 -7.92 -13.02 18.12
N THR A 236 -9.02 -13.59 17.62
CA THR A 236 -9.84 -14.48 18.45
C THR A 236 -9.29 -15.88 18.27
N ASN A 237 -8.73 -16.42 19.34
CA ASN A 237 -8.38 -17.84 19.52
C ASN A 237 -9.45 -18.76 18.91
N GLU A 238 -9.20 -19.27 17.70
CA GLU A 238 -9.78 -20.52 17.22
C GLU A 238 -8.70 -21.23 16.42
N ALA A 239 -8.43 -22.48 16.80
CA ALA A 239 -7.69 -23.42 15.98
C ALA A 239 -8.27 -23.37 14.56
N GLY A 240 -7.40 -23.20 13.56
CA GLY A 240 -7.77 -22.97 12.18
C GLY A 240 -8.87 -23.92 11.71
N GLN A 241 -10.09 -23.39 11.62
CA GLN A 241 -11.17 -24.07 10.93
C GLN A 241 -10.84 -23.96 9.44
N LYS A 242 -10.68 -25.11 8.77
CA LYS A 242 -10.55 -25.18 7.31
C LYS A 242 -11.70 -24.40 6.70
N VAL A 243 -11.39 -23.26 6.10
CA VAL A 243 -12.32 -22.58 5.20
C VAL A 243 -12.35 -23.42 3.93
N GLU A 244 -13.35 -24.28 3.80
CA GLU A 244 -13.76 -24.73 2.47
C GLU A 244 -14.18 -23.49 1.71
N ARG A 245 -13.31 -23.04 0.80
CA ARG A 245 -13.70 -22.04 -0.20
C ARG A 245 -14.57 -22.78 -1.20
N GLU A 246 -15.89 -22.69 -1.02
CA GLU A 246 -16.78 -22.80 -2.17
C GLU A 246 -16.36 -21.70 -3.16
N PHE A 247 -15.75 -22.13 -4.25
CA PHE A 247 -15.45 -21.30 -5.40
C PHE A 247 -16.78 -20.79 -5.96
N LYS A 248 -17.24 -19.63 -5.49
CA LYS A 248 -18.21 -18.83 -6.23
C LYS A 248 -17.46 -18.27 -7.42
N GLU A 249 -17.72 -18.87 -8.57
CA GLU A 249 -17.45 -18.27 -9.86
C GLU A 249 -18.19 -16.93 -9.90
N THR A 250 -17.51 -15.87 -9.48
CA THR A 250 -17.96 -14.51 -9.77
C THR A 250 -17.85 -14.35 -11.26
N VAL A 251 -19.00 -14.44 -11.94
CA VAL A 251 -19.18 -13.90 -13.29
C VAL A 251 -18.77 -12.42 -13.20
N LEU A 252 -17.53 -12.15 -13.58
CA LEU A 252 -17.01 -10.80 -13.65
C LEU A 252 -17.70 -10.09 -14.82
N GLU A 253 -18.32 -8.96 -14.52
CA GLU A 253 -18.80 -8.03 -15.54
C GLU A 253 -17.66 -7.74 -16.53
N GLU A 254 -17.99 -7.80 -17.82
CA GLU A 254 -17.10 -7.43 -18.91
C GLU A 254 -16.46 -6.07 -18.62
N VAL A 255 -15.13 -6.03 -18.61
CA VAL A 255 -14.37 -4.78 -18.58
C VAL A 255 -14.85 -3.93 -19.77
N PRO A 256 -15.35 -2.70 -19.56
CA PRO A 256 -15.78 -1.87 -20.68
C PRO A 256 -14.54 -1.51 -21.50
N CYS A 257 -14.42 -2.19 -22.64
CA CYS A 257 -13.60 -1.79 -23.76
C CYS A 257 -13.93 -0.33 -24.09
N LEU A 258 -12.89 0.51 -24.18
CA LEU A 258 -13.02 1.88 -24.64
C LEU A 258 -13.72 1.86 -26.01
N SER A 259 -14.86 2.56 -26.08
CA SER A 259 -15.75 2.82 -27.23
C SER A 259 -16.98 1.90 -27.46
N LYS A 260 -17.92 1.88 -26.51
CA LYS A 260 -19.35 1.80 -26.88
C LYS A 260 -19.83 3.19 -27.31
N ASN A 261 -19.40 3.61 -28.51
CA ASN A 261 -20.07 4.58 -29.38
C ASN A 261 -19.25 4.79 -30.67
N SER A 262 -19.28 3.79 -31.54
CA SER A 262 -19.31 4.00 -32.99
C SER A 262 -19.76 2.70 -33.65
N SER A 263 -20.90 2.74 -34.29
CA SER A 263 -21.27 1.79 -35.32
C SER A 263 -20.14 1.69 -36.37
N LEU A 264 -19.76 0.47 -36.71
CA LEU A 264 -18.75 0.05 -37.71
C LEU A 264 -17.29 0.06 -37.25
N ALA A 265 -16.87 -1.05 -36.64
CA ALA A 265 -15.60 -1.69 -37.01
C ALA A 265 -15.79 -3.20 -36.84
N ALA A 266 -15.89 -3.93 -37.96
CA ALA A 266 -15.66 -5.37 -37.95
C ALA A 266 -14.28 -5.62 -37.32
N SER A 267 -14.20 -6.59 -36.41
CA SER A 267 -12.94 -7.02 -35.84
C SER A 267 -12.03 -7.47 -36.99
N MET A 268 -10.97 -6.72 -37.21
CA MET A 268 -9.91 -7.08 -38.13
C MET A 268 -8.66 -7.35 -37.29
N ALA A 269 -8.00 -8.46 -37.56
CA ALA A 269 -6.71 -8.78 -36.97
C ALA A 269 -5.73 -7.61 -37.14
N PRO A 270 -4.94 -7.27 -36.11
CA PRO A 270 -4.04 -6.14 -36.19
C PRO A 270 -2.93 -6.41 -37.21
N LYS A 271 -2.72 -5.48 -38.16
CA LYS A 271 -1.62 -5.56 -39.14
C LYS A 271 -0.24 -5.54 -38.47
N THR A 272 -0.12 -4.93 -37.30
CA THR A 272 1.12 -4.84 -36.52
C THR A 272 0.82 -5.15 -35.06
N LEU A 273 1.61 -6.05 -34.47
CA LEU A 273 1.53 -6.45 -33.06
C LEU A 273 2.82 -6.08 -32.33
N ASN A 274 2.71 -5.29 -31.26
CA ASN A 274 3.87 -4.86 -30.48
C ASN A 274 4.12 -5.85 -29.33
N PHE A 275 5.19 -6.63 -29.42
CA PHE A 275 5.60 -7.55 -28.38
C PHE A 275 6.47 -6.85 -27.35
N ILE A 276 6.00 -6.80 -26.10
CA ILE A 276 6.68 -6.08 -25.03
C ILE A 276 7.61 -7.03 -24.28
N THR A 277 8.87 -7.05 -24.70
CA THR A 277 9.90 -7.88 -24.08
C THR A 277 11.28 -7.23 -24.24
N GLY A 278 12.13 -7.40 -23.23
CA GLY A 278 13.56 -7.14 -23.32
C GLY A 278 14.42 -8.39 -23.53
N ASN A 279 13.80 -9.59 -23.59
CA ASN A 279 14.53 -10.85 -23.66
C ASN A 279 14.57 -11.37 -25.10
N ALA A 280 15.78 -11.45 -25.66
CA ALA A 280 16.03 -11.90 -27.03
C ALA A 280 15.57 -13.35 -27.30
N ASN A 281 15.68 -14.24 -26.31
CA ASN A 281 15.24 -15.63 -26.46
C ASN A 281 13.70 -15.74 -26.54
N LYS A 282 12.98 -14.92 -25.75
CA LYS A 282 11.52 -14.84 -25.82
C LYS A 282 11.06 -14.32 -27.18
N LEU A 283 11.73 -13.27 -27.68
CA LEU A 283 11.46 -12.70 -29.00
C LEU A 283 11.67 -13.74 -30.10
N ALA A 284 12.78 -14.48 -30.07
CA ALA A 284 13.07 -15.50 -31.06
C ALA A 284 12.01 -16.62 -31.10
N GLU A 285 11.54 -17.09 -29.94
CA GLU A 285 10.47 -18.11 -29.86
C GLU A 285 9.14 -17.58 -30.41
N VAL A 286 8.73 -16.37 -30.00
CA VAL A 286 7.47 -15.75 -30.46
C VAL A 286 7.51 -15.46 -31.96
N GLN A 287 8.63 -14.96 -32.46
CA GLN A 287 8.82 -14.68 -33.88
C GLN A 287 8.77 -15.97 -34.71
N ALA A 288 9.39 -17.07 -34.26
CA ALA A 288 9.35 -18.35 -34.96
C ALA A 288 7.92 -18.88 -35.10
N ILE A 289 7.08 -18.73 -34.07
CA ILE A 289 5.68 -19.20 -34.10
C ILE A 289 4.79 -18.29 -34.95
N LEU A 290 4.92 -16.97 -34.79
CA LEU A 290 4.10 -15.97 -35.50
C LEU A 290 4.47 -15.78 -36.97
N THR A 291 5.60 -16.33 -37.45
CA THR A 291 5.99 -16.29 -38.88
C THR A 291 4.92 -16.91 -39.79
N SER A 292 4.09 -17.81 -39.25
CA SER A 292 2.96 -18.44 -39.95
C SER A 292 1.75 -17.51 -40.18
N THR A 293 1.75 -16.30 -39.59
CA THR A 293 0.62 -15.35 -39.64
C THR A 293 0.98 -14.11 -40.46
N PRO A 294 -0.01 -13.40 -41.05
CA PRO A 294 0.23 -12.16 -41.80
C PRO A 294 0.57 -10.93 -40.93
N VAL A 295 0.70 -11.10 -39.61
CA VAL A 295 0.88 -10.01 -38.65
C VAL A 295 2.36 -9.63 -38.53
N GLN A 296 2.66 -8.33 -38.66
CA GLN A 296 4.02 -7.84 -38.44
C GLN A 296 4.31 -7.70 -36.94
N LEU A 297 5.24 -8.51 -36.42
CA LEU A 297 5.70 -8.41 -35.04
C LEU A 297 6.75 -7.29 -34.89
N LYS A 298 6.52 -6.37 -33.95
CA LYS A 298 7.50 -5.36 -33.53
C LYS A 298 7.86 -5.56 -32.07
N SER A 299 9.14 -5.73 -31.74
CA SER A 299 9.56 -5.84 -30.34
C SER A 299 9.84 -4.48 -29.75
N GLN A 300 9.38 -4.24 -28.52
CA GLN A 300 9.70 -3.04 -27.75
C GLN A 300 10.05 -3.45 -26.31
N ALA A 301 11.16 -2.92 -25.78
CA ALA A 301 11.52 -3.08 -24.39
C ALA A 301 10.98 -1.86 -23.61
N LEU A 302 9.88 -2.06 -22.88
CA LEU A 302 9.29 -1.03 -22.02
C LEU A 302 9.57 -1.35 -20.55
N ASP A 303 9.99 -0.33 -19.80
CA ASP A 303 10.17 -0.41 -18.35
C ASP A 303 8.85 -0.07 -17.66
N VAL A 304 7.96 -1.05 -17.60
CA VAL A 304 6.63 -0.93 -17.01
C VAL A 304 6.66 -1.44 -15.56
N VAL A 305 6.06 -0.68 -14.64
CA VAL A 305 5.91 -1.10 -13.24
C VAL A 305 4.96 -2.29 -13.16
N GLU A 306 5.48 -3.46 -12.78
CA GLU A 306 4.71 -4.69 -12.53
C GLU A 306 4.14 -4.69 -11.09
N ILE A 307 2.87 -5.05 -10.95
CA ILE A 307 2.21 -5.21 -9.64
C ILE A 307 2.55 -6.57 -9.01
N GLN A 308 2.27 -6.71 -7.72
CA GLN A 308 2.29 -8.01 -7.03
C GLN A 308 0.86 -8.55 -7.00
N GLY A 309 0.69 -9.82 -7.37
CA GLY A 309 -0.63 -10.45 -7.45
C GLY A 309 -0.57 -11.83 -8.07
N THR A 310 -1.72 -12.31 -8.52
CA THR A 310 -1.85 -13.54 -9.30
C THR A 310 -1.28 -13.36 -10.72
N ILE A 311 -1.01 -14.47 -11.41
CA ILE A 311 -0.46 -14.48 -12.77
C ILE A 311 -1.36 -13.67 -13.73
N GLU A 312 -2.68 -13.80 -13.57
CA GLU A 312 -3.68 -13.11 -14.38
C GLU A 312 -3.70 -11.61 -14.12
N GLU A 313 -3.67 -11.19 -12.86
CA GLU A 313 -3.65 -9.77 -12.48
C GLU A 313 -2.39 -9.08 -12.99
N ILE A 314 -1.23 -9.72 -12.84
CA ILE A 314 0.05 -9.20 -13.31
C ILE A 314 0.04 -9.05 -14.83
N SER A 315 -0.36 -10.12 -15.55
CA SER A 315 -0.41 -10.10 -17.02
C SER A 315 -1.39 -9.04 -17.55
N ARG A 316 -2.55 -8.88 -16.89
CA ARG A 316 -3.58 -7.91 -17.27
C ARG A 316 -3.13 -6.47 -17.03
N ASP A 317 -2.54 -6.18 -15.87
CA ASP A 317 -2.05 -4.82 -15.58
C ASP A 317 -0.86 -4.46 -16.47
N LYS A 318 0.01 -5.42 -16.76
CA LYS A 318 1.12 -5.26 -17.71
C LYS A 318 0.62 -4.96 -19.11
N ALA A 319 -0.39 -5.68 -19.61
CA ALA A 319 -1.02 -5.41 -20.89
C ALA A 319 -1.62 -4.00 -20.92
N ARG A 320 -2.39 -3.63 -19.88
CA ARG A 320 -3.03 -2.32 -19.79
C ARG A 320 -2.02 -1.17 -19.87
N ARG A 321 -0.95 -1.23 -19.08
CA ARG A 321 0.09 -0.20 -19.07
C ARG A 321 0.90 -0.18 -20.37
N ALA A 322 1.13 -1.34 -20.99
CA ALA A 322 1.76 -1.41 -22.30
C ALA A 322 0.91 -0.73 -23.38
N VAL A 323 -0.43 -0.90 -23.35
CA VAL A 323 -1.33 -0.20 -24.27
C VAL A 323 -1.26 1.32 -24.07
N ASP A 324 -1.22 1.80 -22.83
CA ASP A 324 -1.14 3.23 -22.53
C ASP A 324 0.11 3.90 -23.15
N GLU A 325 1.23 3.18 -23.18
CA GLU A 325 2.51 3.66 -23.71
C GLU A 325 2.61 3.52 -25.24
N VAL A 326 2.26 2.34 -25.77
CA VAL A 326 2.38 2.01 -27.20
C VAL A 326 1.27 2.63 -28.04
N LYS A 327 0.09 2.86 -27.45
CA LYS A 327 -1.12 3.33 -28.11
C LYS A 327 -1.50 2.49 -29.33
N GLY A 328 -1.41 1.18 -29.18
CA GLY A 328 -1.72 0.21 -30.23
C GLY A 328 -1.84 -1.22 -29.69
N PRO A 329 -2.06 -2.21 -30.57
CA PRO A 329 -2.13 -3.61 -30.19
C PRO A 329 -0.81 -4.07 -29.56
N VAL A 330 -0.89 -4.66 -28.36
CA VAL A 330 0.26 -5.17 -27.61
C VAL A 330 0.09 -6.65 -27.31
N LEU A 331 1.21 -7.36 -27.29
CA LEU A 331 1.35 -8.70 -26.76
C LEU A 331 2.32 -8.64 -25.57
N VAL A 332 1.85 -9.11 -24.41
CA VAL A 332 2.67 -9.24 -23.20
C VAL A 332 2.67 -10.70 -22.77
N GLU A 333 3.76 -11.11 -22.11
CA GLU A 333 3.84 -12.42 -21.47
C GLU A 333 4.59 -12.31 -20.15
N ASP A 334 4.20 -13.15 -19.19
CA ASP A 334 4.92 -13.36 -17.94
C ASP A 334 5.25 -14.83 -17.76
N THR A 335 6.42 -15.10 -17.20
CA THR A 335 6.92 -16.45 -16.98
C THR A 335 6.69 -16.80 -15.53
N CYS A 336 5.86 -17.80 -15.28
CA CYS A 336 5.57 -18.34 -13.97
C CYS A 336 6.12 -19.76 -13.82
N LEU A 337 6.45 -20.14 -12.60
CA LEU A 337 6.78 -21.52 -12.24
C LEU A 337 6.22 -21.79 -10.85
N CYS A 338 5.22 -22.67 -10.78
CA CYS A 338 4.47 -22.96 -9.57
C CYS A 338 4.86 -24.36 -9.07
N PHE A 339 5.31 -24.46 -7.82
CA PHE A 339 5.53 -25.76 -7.18
C PHE A 339 4.31 -26.14 -6.37
N ASP A 340 3.87 -27.39 -6.49
CA ASP A 340 2.69 -27.86 -5.76
C ASP A 340 2.99 -27.92 -4.25
N ALA A 341 4.22 -28.29 -3.88
CA ALA A 341 4.71 -28.30 -2.50
C ALA A 341 4.78 -26.92 -1.82
N PHE A 342 4.74 -25.82 -2.59
CA PHE A 342 4.85 -24.44 -2.08
C PHE A 342 3.54 -23.67 -2.23
N ASP A 343 2.40 -24.35 -2.41
CA ASP A 343 1.12 -23.72 -2.69
C ASP A 343 1.23 -22.69 -3.84
N GLU A 344 1.79 -23.15 -4.97
CA GLU A 344 2.01 -22.40 -6.22
C GLU A 344 3.14 -21.36 -6.21
N LEU A 345 3.84 -21.13 -5.10
CA LEU A 345 5.06 -20.32 -5.09
C LEU A 345 6.24 -21.08 -5.76
N PRO A 346 7.25 -20.39 -6.33
CA PRO A 346 7.44 -18.95 -6.42
C PRO A 346 6.53 -18.24 -7.44
N GLY A 347 5.80 -18.99 -8.27
CA GLY A 347 4.81 -18.50 -9.22
C GLY A 347 5.38 -17.42 -10.15
N PRO A 348 4.75 -16.22 -10.24
CA PRO A 348 5.22 -15.13 -11.11
C PRO A 348 6.59 -14.55 -10.68
N TYR A 349 7.06 -14.84 -9.47
CA TYR A 349 8.30 -14.29 -8.92
C TYR A 349 9.55 -15.12 -9.27
N VAL A 350 9.41 -16.19 -10.05
CA VAL A 350 10.49 -17.14 -10.38
C VAL A 350 11.78 -16.46 -10.88
N LYS A 351 11.66 -15.37 -11.65
CA LYS A 351 12.82 -14.61 -12.15
C LYS A 351 13.74 -14.11 -11.03
N TRP A 352 13.17 -13.67 -9.91
CA TRP A 352 13.93 -13.17 -8.76
C TRP A 352 14.65 -14.30 -8.03
N PHE A 353 13.99 -15.45 -7.87
CA PHE A 353 14.59 -16.64 -7.28
C PHE A 353 15.74 -17.17 -8.14
N LEU A 354 15.55 -17.26 -9.45
CA LEU A 354 16.60 -17.67 -10.39
C LEU A 354 17.79 -16.70 -10.37
N LYS A 355 17.56 -15.39 -10.27
CA LYS A 355 18.63 -14.40 -10.16
C LYS A 355 19.43 -14.53 -8.87
N ALA A 356 18.77 -14.86 -7.75
CA ALA A 356 19.41 -14.96 -6.45
C ALA A 356 20.16 -16.28 -6.24
N LEU A 357 19.55 -17.40 -6.64
CA LEU A 357 20.08 -18.76 -6.39
C LEU A 357 20.93 -19.30 -7.55
N GLY A 358 20.65 -18.84 -8.76
CA GLY A 358 21.12 -19.48 -9.98
C GLY A 358 20.36 -20.78 -10.29
N VAL A 359 20.27 -21.12 -11.57
CA VAL A 359 19.52 -22.31 -12.04
C VAL A 359 20.08 -23.63 -11.47
N GLN A 360 21.38 -23.70 -11.23
CA GLN A 360 22.05 -24.89 -10.67
C GLN A 360 21.56 -25.24 -9.27
N GLN A 361 21.32 -24.23 -8.43
CA GLN A 361 20.88 -24.45 -7.04
C GLN A 361 19.36 -24.40 -6.89
N PHE A 362 18.64 -24.05 -7.94
CA PHE A 362 17.20 -23.78 -7.88
C PHE A 362 16.39 -24.98 -7.39
N HIS A 363 16.75 -26.19 -7.82
CA HIS A 363 16.11 -27.44 -7.37
C HIS A 363 16.21 -27.69 -5.86
N LYS A 364 17.22 -27.12 -5.19
CA LYS A 364 17.42 -27.27 -3.74
C LYS A 364 16.34 -26.57 -2.92
N LEU A 365 15.56 -25.66 -3.51
CA LEU A 365 14.39 -25.07 -2.86
C LEU A 365 13.42 -26.13 -2.37
N LEU A 366 13.26 -27.20 -3.14
CA LEU A 366 12.36 -28.29 -2.81
C LEU A 366 13.04 -29.39 -2.00
N ALA A 367 14.33 -29.29 -1.63
CA ALA A 367 15.09 -30.40 -1.04
C ALA A 367 14.41 -31.06 0.17
N GLY A 368 13.75 -30.27 1.02
CA GLY A 368 13.04 -30.74 2.22
C GLY A 368 11.64 -31.31 1.99
N PHE A 369 11.11 -31.31 0.77
CA PHE A 369 9.77 -31.79 0.43
C PHE A 369 9.84 -33.12 -0.30
N GLU A 370 8.94 -34.06 -0.02
CA GLU A 370 8.86 -35.30 -0.80
C GLU A 370 8.37 -35.03 -2.22
N ASP A 371 7.42 -34.10 -2.34
CA ASP A 371 6.86 -33.67 -3.62
C ASP A 371 7.78 -32.65 -4.32
N LYS A 372 8.12 -32.96 -5.57
CA LYS A 372 8.95 -32.12 -6.47
C LYS A 372 8.17 -31.65 -7.70
N SER A 373 6.87 -31.89 -7.73
CA SER A 373 6.03 -31.54 -8.87
C SER A 373 5.94 -30.02 -9.03
N ALA A 374 5.80 -29.64 -10.30
CA ALA A 374 5.50 -28.28 -10.71
C ALA A 374 4.42 -28.38 -11.80
N GLN A 375 3.67 -27.31 -12.03
CA GLN A 375 2.57 -27.36 -12.99
C GLN A 375 3.04 -27.90 -14.36
N ALA A 376 2.49 -29.05 -14.76
CA ALA A 376 2.85 -29.80 -15.97
C ALA A 376 4.27 -30.38 -16.04
N GLY A 377 4.94 -30.65 -14.92
CA GLY A 377 6.26 -31.29 -14.88
C GLY A 377 6.78 -31.52 -13.47
N LYS A 378 8.10 -31.59 -13.32
CA LYS A 378 8.76 -31.66 -12.01
C LYS A 378 10.11 -30.95 -12.02
N ILE A 379 10.56 -30.53 -10.84
CA ILE A 379 11.85 -29.88 -10.68
C ILE A 379 12.93 -30.91 -10.37
N VAL A 380 14.02 -30.83 -11.13
CA VAL A 380 15.17 -31.73 -11.03
C VAL A 380 16.48 -30.96 -11.00
N GLU A 381 17.56 -31.64 -10.68
CA GLU A 381 18.91 -31.08 -10.82
C GLU A 381 19.16 -30.60 -12.25
N ALA A 382 19.85 -29.48 -12.40
CA ALA A 382 19.97 -28.81 -13.69
C ALA A 382 20.78 -29.64 -14.70
N ARG A 383 20.18 -29.97 -15.85
CA ARG A 383 20.83 -30.68 -16.97
C ARG A 383 20.74 -29.86 -18.26
N GLY A 384 21.69 -30.06 -19.17
CA GLY A 384 21.76 -29.34 -20.43
C GLY A 384 22.18 -27.85 -20.31
N PRO A 385 21.97 -27.05 -21.37
CA PRO A 385 22.34 -25.63 -21.40
C PRO A 385 21.55 -24.76 -20.42
N THR A 386 22.24 -23.98 -19.60
CA THR A 386 21.66 -23.08 -18.58
C THR A 386 21.34 -21.67 -19.11
N SER A 387 21.29 -21.49 -20.43
CA SER A 387 21.22 -20.19 -21.08
C SER A 387 19.83 -19.52 -21.03
N PHE A 388 18.78 -20.24 -20.62
CA PHE A 388 17.42 -19.73 -20.64
C PHE A 388 16.58 -20.16 -19.43
N GLY A 389 16.33 -19.21 -18.53
CA GLY A 389 15.34 -19.35 -17.45
C GLY A 389 15.57 -20.57 -16.55
N TRP A 390 14.51 -21.33 -16.34
CA TRP A 390 14.47 -22.56 -15.55
C TRP A 390 14.47 -23.83 -16.39
N ASP A 391 14.66 -23.73 -17.72
CA ASP A 391 14.54 -24.87 -18.64
C ASP A 391 15.45 -26.04 -18.25
N ALA A 392 16.64 -25.76 -17.72
CA ALA A 392 17.61 -26.77 -17.32
C ALA A 392 17.17 -27.57 -16.08
N CYS A 393 16.28 -27.03 -15.23
CA CYS A 393 15.84 -27.68 -13.99
C CYS A 393 14.36 -28.09 -13.99
N PHE A 394 13.67 -27.96 -15.13
CA PHE A 394 12.30 -28.43 -15.30
C PHE A 394 12.26 -29.64 -16.22
N GLU A 395 11.82 -30.77 -15.69
CA GLU A 395 11.70 -32.03 -16.42
C GLU A 395 10.24 -32.28 -16.85
N TYR A 396 10.09 -32.65 -18.12
CA TYR A 396 8.87 -33.20 -18.70
C TYR A 396 9.18 -34.57 -19.31
N GLU A 397 8.48 -35.61 -18.87
CA GLU A 397 8.59 -36.98 -19.39
C GLU A 397 10.04 -37.52 -19.51
N GLY A 398 10.89 -37.23 -18.51
CA GLY A 398 12.25 -37.78 -18.43
C GLY A 398 13.36 -36.93 -19.04
N GLN A 399 13.02 -35.84 -19.73
CA GLN A 399 14.00 -34.89 -20.28
C GLN A 399 13.74 -33.47 -19.75
N THR A 400 14.81 -32.69 -19.55
CA THR A 400 14.65 -31.27 -19.22
C THR A 400 14.32 -30.45 -20.47
N TYR A 401 13.63 -29.33 -20.32
CA TYR A 401 13.35 -28.43 -21.45
C TYR A 401 14.62 -27.92 -22.14
N ALA A 402 15.75 -27.87 -21.44
CA ALA A 402 17.04 -27.50 -22.02
C ALA A 402 17.66 -28.61 -22.90
N GLU A 403 17.32 -29.87 -22.65
CA GLU A 403 17.81 -31.03 -23.42
C GLU A 403 16.98 -31.27 -24.69
N MET A 404 15.77 -30.71 -24.75
CA MET A 404 14.85 -30.89 -25.87
C MET A 404 15.16 -29.98 -27.07
N PRO A 405 14.96 -30.46 -28.31
CA PRO A 405 14.91 -29.60 -29.48
C PRO A 405 13.84 -28.51 -29.35
N LYS A 406 14.14 -27.29 -29.81
CA LYS A 406 13.22 -26.13 -29.71
C LYS A 406 11.85 -26.40 -30.34
N ALA A 407 11.79 -27.15 -31.43
CA ALA A 407 10.54 -27.48 -32.12
C ALA A 407 9.61 -28.34 -31.25
N GLU A 408 10.16 -29.34 -30.55
CA GLU A 408 9.42 -30.22 -29.65
C GLU A 408 8.97 -29.47 -28.40
N LYS A 409 9.88 -28.68 -27.80
CA LYS A 409 9.56 -27.80 -26.66
C LYS A 409 8.40 -26.86 -26.97
N ASN A 410 8.36 -26.28 -28.17
CA ASN A 410 7.29 -25.35 -28.56
C ASN A 410 5.91 -26.03 -28.66
N GLN A 411 5.82 -27.35 -28.81
CA GLN A 411 4.52 -28.05 -28.82
C GLN A 411 3.97 -28.27 -27.40
N ILE A 412 4.87 -28.49 -26.43
CA ILE A 412 4.49 -28.85 -25.05
C ILE A 412 4.45 -27.65 -24.10
N SER A 413 5.29 -26.64 -24.33
CA SER A 413 5.46 -25.50 -23.43
C SER A 413 4.21 -24.61 -23.33
N HIS A 414 4.03 -23.98 -22.17
CA HIS A 414 2.92 -23.04 -21.93
C HIS A 414 2.91 -21.89 -22.94
N ARG A 415 4.07 -21.32 -23.26
CA ARG A 415 4.20 -20.26 -24.27
C ARG A 415 3.74 -20.76 -25.64
N GLY A 416 4.21 -21.93 -26.08
CA GLY A 416 3.83 -22.50 -27.36
C GLY A 416 2.33 -22.75 -27.47
N LYS A 417 1.72 -23.36 -26.45
CA LYS A 417 0.27 -23.57 -26.37
C LYS A 417 -0.53 -22.27 -26.39
N ALA A 418 -0.08 -21.23 -25.68
CA ALA A 418 -0.72 -19.93 -25.67
C ALA A 418 -0.63 -19.23 -27.03
N LEU A 419 0.54 -19.25 -27.67
CA LEU A 419 0.74 -18.66 -28.99
C LEU A 419 0.00 -19.42 -30.09
N ALA A 420 -0.16 -20.73 -29.99
CA ALA A 420 -0.97 -21.50 -30.93
C ALA A 420 -2.44 -21.02 -30.93
N LYS A 421 -3.01 -20.78 -29.75
CA LYS A 421 -4.35 -20.18 -29.62
C LYS A 421 -4.41 -18.76 -30.20
N LEU A 422 -3.36 -17.97 -30.01
CA LEU A 422 -3.27 -16.62 -30.59
C LEU A 422 -3.21 -16.68 -32.13
N VAL A 423 -2.43 -17.60 -32.70
CA VAL A 423 -2.33 -17.81 -34.15
C VAL A 423 -3.68 -18.22 -34.73
N GLU A 424 -4.40 -19.13 -34.07
CA GLU A 424 -5.74 -19.54 -34.48
C GLU A 424 -6.71 -18.35 -34.48
N TRP A 425 -6.68 -17.53 -33.42
CA TRP A 425 -7.51 -16.33 -33.33
C TRP A 425 -7.15 -15.31 -34.42
N LEU A 426 -5.86 -15.03 -34.63
CA LEU A 426 -5.38 -14.11 -35.67
C LEU A 426 -5.76 -14.58 -37.07
N SER A 427 -5.80 -15.89 -37.31
CA SER A 427 -6.18 -16.46 -38.61
C SER A 427 -7.68 -16.45 -38.86
N LYS A 428 -8.50 -16.45 -37.80
CA LYS A 428 -9.97 -16.32 -37.89
C LYS A 428 -10.43 -14.88 -38.15
N GLU A 429 -9.64 -13.91 -37.67
CA GLU A 429 -9.92 -12.47 -37.72
C GLU A 429 -9.15 -11.73 -38.83
N ALA A 430 -8.25 -12.41 -39.55
CA ALA A 430 -7.52 -11.90 -40.71
C ALA A 430 -8.34 -12.08 -41.99
#